data_AF-A0A2V6GQQ9-F1
#
_entry.id   AF-A0A2V6GQQ9-F1
#
_cell.length_a   1.000
_cell.length_b   1.000
_cell.length_c   1.000
_cell.angle_alpha   90.00
_cell.angle_beta   90.00
_cell.angle_gamma   90.00
#
_symmetry.space_group_name_H-M   'P 1'
#
loop_
_entity.id
_entity.type
_entity.pdbx_description
1 polymer ?
#
loop_
_entity_poly.entity_id
_entity_poly.type
_entity_poly.pdbx_seq_one_letter_code
_entity_poly.pdbx_strand_id
1 'polypeptide(L)'
;EDQPGTPLQRWFQQSSIAFGARGGIIHSLTASGPAEATAIPIDERFFNGGAESVRSFGERDLGPHDRKGHPIGGEFFTVFNIEYTFPIIGELQGALFTDAGNLLPTSEHPGLNDMRYAIGAGLRYKLPIGPIRLDYGVNPDPHSDEDFGAFHFSFGFAF
;
A
#
# COMPACT_ATOMS: atom_id res chain seq x y z
N GLU A 1 -27.68 25.97 21.76
CA GLU A 1 -27.75 26.44 20.36
C GLU A 1 -26.33 26.38 19.82
N ASP A 2 -25.98 25.28 19.17
CA ASP A 2 -24.65 25.14 18.57
C ASP A 2 -24.61 25.99 17.31
N GLN A 3 -23.88 27.10 17.37
CA GLN A 3 -23.62 27.89 16.17
C GLN A 3 -22.77 27.04 15.22
N PRO A 4 -23.21 26.77 13.98
CA PRO A 4 -22.40 26.02 13.03
C PRO A 4 -21.12 26.80 12.77
N GLY A 5 -19.98 26.20 13.10
CA GLY A 5 -18.66 26.81 12.89
C GLY A 5 -18.47 27.31 11.45
N THR A 6 -17.51 28.23 11.28
CA THR A 6 -17.20 28.81 9.96
C THR A 6 -16.87 27.71 8.93
N PRO A 7 -17.03 27.95 7.61
CA PRO A 7 -16.72 26.95 6.59
C PRO A 7 -15.30 26.35 6.72
N LEU A 8 -14.32 27.17 7.07
CA LEU A 8 -12.95 26.74 7.39
C LEU A 8 -12.89 25.82 8.61
N GLN A 9 -13.61 26.16 9.68
CA GLN A 9 -13.70 25.33 10.89
C GLN A 9 -14.29 23.95 10.58
N ARG A 10 -15.36 23.90 9.78
CA ARG A 10 -15.97 22.64 9.34
C ARG A 10 -15.03 21.80 8.49
N TRP A 11 -14.28 22.44 7.60
CA TRP A 11 -13.27 21.75 6.78
C TRP A 11 -12.19 21.09 7.62
N PHE A 12 -11.62 21.81 8.60
CA PHE A 12 -10.63 21.24 9.51
C PHE A 12 -11.21 20.13 10.41
N GLN A 13 -12.44 20.31 10.92
CA GLN A 13 -13.10 19.32 11.78
C GLN A 13 -13.47 18.02 11.05
N GLN A 14 -13.63 18.06 9.73
CA GLN A 14 -13.99 16.90 8.90
C GLN A 14 -12.78 16.30 8.15
N SER A 15 -11.61 16.93 8.27
CA SER A 15 -10.36 16.41 7.72
C SER A 15 -9.68 15.48 8.70
N SER A 16 -8.94 14.50 8.18
CA SER A 16 -8.16 13.56 8.98
C SER A 16 -6.82 13.29 8.34
N ILE A 17 -5.82 13.04 9.18
CA ILE A 17 -4.52 12.52 8.75
C ILE A 17 -4.32 11.15 9.38
N ALA A 18 -3.91 10.18 8.56
CA ALA A 18 -3.67 8.80 8.94
C ALA A 18 -2.24 8.41 8.58
N PHE A 19 -1.63 7.61 9.44
CA PHE A 19 -0.29 7.06 9.25
C PHE A 19 -0.33 5.57 9.57
N GLY A 20 0.29 4.76 8.73
CA GLY A 20 0.36 3.31 8.87
C GLY A 20 1.79 2.82 8.68
N ALA A 21 2.17 1.81 9.45
CA ALA A 21 3.43 1.10 9.29
C ALA A 21 3.19 -0.40 9.52
N ARG A 22 3.63 -1.23 8.58
CA ARG A 22 3.54 -2.69 8.66
C ARG A 22 4.85 -3.29 8.19
N GLY A 23 5.17 -4.47 8.71
CA GLY A 23 6.29 -5.26 8.22
C GLY A 23 6.15 -6.70 8.67
N GLY A 24 6.88 -7.58 8.00
CA GLY A 24 6.86 -9.00 8.29
C GLY A 24 8.13 -9.67 7.82
N ILE A 25 8.48 -10.77 8.49
CA ILE A 25 9.61 -11.62 8.15
C ILE A 25 9.19 -13.08 8.32
N ILE A 26 9.56 -13.93 7.36
CA ILE A 26 9.40 -15.38 7.43
C ILE A 26 10.72 -16.03 7.05
N HIS A 27 11.16 -17.00 7.84
CA HIS A 27 12.45 -17.66 7.67
C HIS A 27 12.24 -19.17 7.82
N SER A 28 12.80 -19.97 6.90
CA SER A 28 12.71 -21.43 7.00
C SER A 28 13.60 -21.95 8.11
N LEU A 29 13.06 -22.81 8.99
CA LEU A 29 13.84 -23.46 10.05
C LEU A 29 14.39 -24.83 9.65
N THR A 30 13.98 -25.35 8.48
CA THR A 30 14.26 -26.72 8.05
C THR A 30 15.26 -26.79 6.89
N ALA A 31 15.42 -25.71 6.13
CA ALA A 31 16.38 -25.64 5.04
C ALA A 31 17.79 -25.33 5.56
N SER A 32 18.52 -26.37 5.96
CA SER A 32 19.98 -26.32 6.15
C SER A 32 20.63 -27.12 5.00
N GLY A 33 20.80 -26.51 3.82
CA GLY A 33 21.43 -27.16 2.67
C GLY A 33 21.08 -26.54 1.30
N PRO A 34 21.77 -26.95 0.21
CA PRO A 34 21.88 -26.21 -1.06
C PRO A 34 20.62 -26.16 -1.95
N ALA A 35 19.44 -26.47 -1.40
CA ALA A 35 18.15 -26.32 -2.05
C ALA A 35 17.39 -25.10 -1.49
N GLU A 36 18.07 -23.95 -1.43
CA GLU A 36 17.58 -22.70 -0.85
C GLU A 36 16.48 -22.01 -1.67
N ALA A 37 16.28 -22.38 -2.94
CA ALA A 37 15.33 -21.69 -3.82
C ALA A 37 13.83 -22.04 -3.57
N THR A 38 13.52 -23.00 -2.70
CA THR A 38 12.18 -23.62 -2.57
C THR A 38 11.73 -23.87 -1.13
N ALA A 39 12.41 -23.33 -0.13
CA ALA A 39 12.17 -23.71 1.27
C ALA A 39 10.81 -23.26 1.82
N ILE A 40 10.28 -22.13 1.35
CA ILE A 40 8.98 -21.59 1.78
C ILE A 40 7.98 -21.68 0.60
N PRO A 41 6.88 -22.44 0.75
CA PRO A 41 5.79 -22.49 -0.22
C PRO A 41 5.25 -21.10 -0.58
N ILE A 42 4.86 -20.90 -1.84
CA ILE A 42 4.45 -19.57 -2.34
C ILE A 42 3.22 -19.01 -1.60
N ASP A 43 2.34 -19.88 -1.12
CA ASP A 43 1.15 -19.54 -0.33
C ASP A 43 1.48 -19.06 1.10
N GLU A 44 2.70 -19.30 1.58
CA GLU A 44 3.21 -18.82 2.86
C GLU A 44 4.05 -17.54 2.73
N ARG A 45 4.36 -17.09 1.51
CA ARG A 45 5.17 -15.90 1.26
C ARG A 45 4.35 -14.61 1.39
N PHE A 46 5.05 -13.51 1.64
CA PHE A 46 4.45 -12.19 1.62
C PHE A 46 4.31 -11.67 0.19
N PHE A 47 3.28 -10.86 -0.03
CA PHE A 47 3.06 -10.13 -1.27
C PHE A 47 2.81 -8.66 -0.94
N ASN A 48 3.18 -7.77 -1.86
CA ASN A 48 3.09 -6.34 -1.68
C ASN A 48 2.64 -5.67 -3.00
N GLY A 49 2.24 -4.40 -2.96
CA GLY A 49 1.48 -3.74 -4.04
C GLY A 49 -0.03 -3.96 -3.90
N GLY A 50 -0.82 -2.94 -4.26
CA GLY A 50 -2.28 -2.96 -4.15
C GLY A 50 -2.87 -1.79 -3.35
N ALA A 51 -4.20 -1.81 -3.22
CA ALA A 51 -4.99 -0.73 -2.61
C ALA A 51 -4.67 -0.48 -1.13
N GLU A 52 -4.21 -1.53 -0.47
CA GLU A 52 -3.88 -1.54 0.95
C GLU A 52 -2.37 -1.60 1.20
N SER A 53 -1.49 -1.29 0.24
CA SER A 53 -0.05 -1.18 0.50
C SER A 53 0.64 -0.04 -0.26
N VAL A 54 1.41 -0.30 -1.31
CA VAL A 54 2.05 0.71 -2.16
C VAL A 54 1.19 0.89 -3.40
N ARG A 55 0.38 1.96 -3.43
CA ARG A 55 -0.72 2.14 -4.40
C ARG A 55 -0.31 2.60 -5.79
N SER A 56 0.99 2.63 -6.08
CA SER A 56 1.51 2.79 -7.45
C SER A 56 1.68 1.45 -8.17
N PHE A 57 1.55 0.33 -7.46
CA PHE A 57 1.69 -1.03 -8.00
C PHE A 57 0.35 -1.75 -8.02
N GLY A 58 0.18 -2.64 -9.01
CA GLY A 58 -0.93 -3.57 -9.04
C GLY A 58 -1.01 -4.46 -7.80
N GLU A 59 -2.15 -5.12 -7.62
CA GLU A 59 -2.35 -6.04 -6.51
C GLU A 59 -1.28 -7.15 -6.56
N ARG A 60 -0.47 -7.25 -5.49
CA ARG A 60 0.64 -8.23 -5.35
C ARG A 60 1.79 -8.06 -6.35
N ASP A 61 1.88 -6.92 -7.01
CA ASP A 61 2.83 -6.70 -8.11
C ASP A 61 4.14 -6.04 -7.67
N LEU A 62 4.25 -5.56 -6.43
CA LEU A 62 5.52 -5.02 -5.91
C LEU A 62 6.38 -6.17 -5.41
N GLY A 63 7.55 -6.36 -6.01
CA GLY A 63 8.61 -7.24 -5.51
C GLY A 63 9.13 -8.23 -6.54
N PRO A 64 9.55 -9.44 -6.13
CA PRO A 64 10.15 -10.40 -7.05
C PRO A 64 9.14 -11.05 -8.00
N HIS A 65 9.52 -11.15 -9.28
CA HIS A 65 8.77 -11.89 -10.31
C HIS A 65 9.60 -13.03 -10.92
N ASP A 66 8.90 -14.04 -11.46
CA ASP A 66 9.51 -15.10 -12.27
C ASP A 66 9.90 -14.60 -13.68
N ARG A 67 10.54 -15.46 -14.48
CA ARG A 67 10.92 -15.14 -15.87
C ARG A 67 9.75 -14.84 -16.80
N LYS A 68 8.52 -15.12 -16.38
CA LYS A 68 7.29 -14.86 -17.12
C LYS A 68 6.56 -13.61 -16.61
N GLY A 69 7.12 -12.92 -15.61
CA GLY A 69 6.53 -11.73 -15.01
C GLY A 69 5.43 -12.04 -13.99
N HIS A 70 5.38 -13.25 -13.42
CA HIS A 70 4.43 -13.54 -12.33
C HIS A 70 5.06 -13.24 -10.96
N PRO A 71 4.33 -12.59 -10.03
CA PRO A 71 4.86 -12.34 -8.70
C PRO A 71 5.06 -13.65 -7.93
N ILE A 72 6.24 -13.81 -7.34
CA ILE A 72 6.63 -15.02 -6.59
C ILE A 72 6.70 -14.80 -5.07
N GLY A 73 6.34 -13.60 -4.62
CA GLY A 73 6.37 -13.19 -3.23
C GLY A 73 7.77 -13.03 -2.66
N GLY A 74 7.84 -12.63 -1.40
CA GLY A 74 9.07 -12.43 -0.67
C GLY A 74 8.99 -12.91 0.77
N GLU A 75 10.13 -12.88 1.43
CA GLU A 75 10.31 -13.35 2.81
C GLU A 75 10.37 -12.22 3.82
N PHE A 76 10.62 -11.00 3.37
CA PHE A 76 10.64 -9.79 4.20
C PHE A 76 9.95 -8.64 3.49
N PHE A 77 9.11 -7.89 4.20
CA PHE A 77 8.47 -6.70 3.65
C PHE A 77 8.36 -5.57 4.68
N THR A 78 8.32 -4.35 4.18
CA THR A 78 7.89 -3.17 4.94
C THR A 78 6.94 -2.34 4.11
N VAL A 79 6.00 -1.66 4.78
CA VAL A 79 5.07 -0.70 4.18
C VAL A 79 4.86 0.44 5.15
N PHE A 80 4.93 1.66 4.64
CA PHE A 80 4.62 2.91 5.30
C PHE A 80 3.60 3.66 4.46
N ASN A 81 2.55 4.16 5.10
CA ASN A 81 1.47 4.87 4.43
C ASN A 81 1.18 6.17 5.17
N ILE A 82 0.96 7.24 4.41
CA ILE A 82 0.48 8.53 4.92
C ILE A 82 -0.70 8.95 4.05
N GLU A 83 -1.85 9.24 4.67
CA GLU A 83 -3.05 9.70 3.96
C GLU A 83 -3.64 10.92 4.64
N TYR A 84 -3.91 11.95 3.85
CA TYR A 84 -4.66 13.13 4.26
C TYR A 84 -6.01 13.13 3.55
N THR A 85 -7.10 13.07 4.32
CA THR A 85 -8.47 13.07 3.82
C THR A 85 -9.18 14.37 4.20
N PHE A 86 -9.94 14.95 3.27
CA PHE A 86 -10.65 16.22 3.45
C PHE A 86 -12.05 16.19 2.82
N PRO A 87 -13.03 16.92 3.38
CA PRO A 87 -14.38 16.95 2.82
C PRO A 87 -14.41 17.67 1.45
N ILE A 88 -15.17 17.14 0.50
CA ILE A 88 -15.50 17.81 -0.77
C ILE A 88 -16.94 18.31 -0.71
N ILE A 89 -17.92 17.39 -0.62
CA ILE A 89 -19.35 17.70 -0.56
C ILE A 89 -20.14 16.54 0.04
N GLY A 90 -21.00 16.82 1.02
CA GLY A 90 -21.78 15.78 1.70
C GLY A 90 -20.88 14.66 2.24
N GLU A 91 -21.14 13.43 1.80
CA GLU A 91 -20.38 12.22 2.18
C GLU A 91 -19.17 11.92 1.27
N LEU A 92 -18.93 12.76 0.25
CA LEU A 92 -17.77 12.66 -0.64
C LEU A 92 -16.57 13.40 -0.03
N GLN A 93 -15.47 12.69 0.11
CA GLN A 93 -14.18 13.21 0.54
C GLN A 93 -13.11 12.99 -0.52
N GLY A 94 -12.12 13.86 -0.53
CA GLY A 94 -10.88 13.69 -1.28
C GLY A 94 -9.78 13.14 -0.37
N ALA A 95 -8.83 12.44 -0.96
CA ALA A 95 -7.65 11.93 -0.29
C ALA A 95 -6.39 12.31 -1.09
N LEU A 96 -5.33 12.69 -0.38
CA LEU A 96 -3.97 12.77 -0.90
C LEU A 96 -3.12 11.80 -0.09
N PHE A 97 -2.23 11.07 -0.76
CA PHE A 97 -1.43 10.08 -0.07
C PHE A 97 -0.02 9.94 -0.61
N THR A 98 0.83 9.40 0.25
CA THR A 98 2.14 8.88 -0.13
C THR A 98 2.39 7.55 0.58
N ASP A 99 2.94 6.60 -0.17
CA ASP A 99 3.28 5.27 0.32
C ASP A 99 4.75 4.99 0.06
N ALA A 100 5.34 4.15 0.91
CA ALA A 100 6.69 3.63 0.73
C ALA A 100 6.71 2.17 1.18
N GLY A 101 7.30 1.27 0.40
CA GLY A 101 7.43 -0.12 0.83
C GLY A 101 8.40 -0.92 -0.02
N ASN A 102 8.80 -2.08 0.49
CA ASN A 102 9.64 -3.04 -0.23
C ASN A 102 9.13 -4.48 -0.01
N LEU A 103 9.58 -5.39 -0.86
CA LEU A 103 9.38 -6.83 -0.72
C LEU A 103 10.65 -7.53 -1.17
N LEU A 104 11.37 -8.13 -0.22
CA LEU A 104 12.66 -8.78 -0.47
C LEU A 104 12.46 -10.29 -0.65
N PRO A 105 13.18 -10.92 -1.60
CA PRO A 105 13.04 -12.34 -1.88
C PRO A 105 13.57 -13.24 -0.76
N THR A 106 14.47 -12.74 0.08
CA THR A 106 15.11 -13.50 1.18
C THR A 106 15.06 -12.73 2.49
N SER A 107 14.90 -13.48 3.58
CA SER A 107 14.96 -13.02 4.97
C SER A 107 16.37 -12.89 5.53
N GLU A 108 17.41 -13.31 4.80
CA GLU A 108 18.82 -13.28 5.26
C GLU A 108 19.37 -11.86 5.41
N HIS A 109 18.86 -10.92 4.63
CA HIS A 109 19.28 -9.52 4.62
C HIS A 109 18.08 -8.57 4.75
N PRO A 110 17.37 -8.59 5.90
CA PRO A 110 16.22 -7.74 6.11
C PRO A 110 16.66 -6.27 6.21
N GLY A 111 15.90 -5.37 5.60
CA GLY A 111 16.26 -3.95 5.58
C GLY A 111 15.30 -3.09 4.77
N LEU A 112 15.61 -1.79 4.71
CA LEU A 112 14.88 -0.78 3.92
C LEU A 112 15.52 -0.53 2.55
N ASN A 113 16.20 -1.54 2.01
CA ASN A 113 16.72 -1.55 0.65
C ASN A 113 15.58 -1.78 -0.36
N ASP A 114 15.78 -1.36 -1.60
CA ASP A 114 14.83 -1.54 -2.70
C ASP A 114 13.42 -0.99 -2.41
N MET A 115 13.37 0.14 -1.69
CA MET A 115 12.12 0.83 -1.40
C MET A 115 11.51 1.39 -2.69
N ARG A 116 10.20 1.18 -2.82
CA ARG A 116 9.35 1.75 -3.84
C ARG A 116 8.33 2.67 -3.23
N TYR A 117 7.85 3.61 -4.04
CA TYR A 117 7.06 4.73 -3.57
C TYR A 117 5.80 4.92 -4.39
N ALA A 118 4.78 5.49 -3.74
CA ALA A 118 3.61 6.02 -4.41
C ALA A 118 3.38 7.47 -3.95
N ILE A 119 2.96 8.31 -4.87
CA ILE A 119 2.30 9.59 -4.60
C ILE A 119 0.97 9.54 -5.33
N GLY A 120 -0.12 9.89 -4.66
CA GLY A 120 -1.41 9.75 -5.31
C GLY A 120 -2.53 10.55 -4.68
N ALA A 121 -3.68 10.41 -5.31
CA ALA A 121 -4.92 11.03 -4.90
C ALA A 121 -6.06 10.04 -5.04
N GLY A 122 -7.13 10.29 -4.28
CA GLY A 122 -8.29 9.44 -4.30
C GLY A 122 -9.57 10.11 -3.88
N LEU A 123 -10.66 9.38 -4.03
CA LEU A 123 -11.99 9.72 -3.56
C LEU A 123 -12.44 8.70 -2.51
N ARG A 124 -13.18 9.18 -1.50
CA ARG A 124 -13.83 8.35 -0.49
C ARG A 124 -15.31 8.69 -0.48
N TYR A 125 -16.17 7.69 -0.54
CA TYR A 125 -17.61 7.88 -0.36
C TYR A 125 -18.06 7.13 0.88
N LYS A 126 -18.51 7.85 1.92
CA LYS A 126 -18.95 7.23 3.17
C LYS A 126 -20.29 6.54 3.00
N LEU A 127 -20.33 5.23 3.27
CA LEU A 127 -21.58 4.48 3.42
C LEU A 127 -21.78 4.10 4.90
N PRO A 128 -23.02 3.76 5.30
CA PRO A 128 -23.30 3.25 6.65
C PRO A 128 -22.49 2.00 7.03
N ILE A 129 -22.05 1.24 6.03
CA ILE A 129 -21.30 -0.01 6.19
C ILE A 129 -19.77 0.14 6.09
N GLY A 130 -19.28 1.35 5.79
CA GLY A 130 -17.86 1.63 5.52
C GLY A 130 -17.65 2.43 4.24
N PRO A 131 -16.49 3.06 4.03
CA PRO A 131 -16.27 3.88 2.85
C PRO A 131 -15.92 3.05 1.61
N ILE A 132 -16.37 3.49 0.44
CA ILE A 132 -15.84 3.08 -0.86
C ILE A 132 -14.65 3.98 -1.20
N ARG A 133 -13.60 3.41 -1.78
CA ARG A 133 -12.36 4.09 -2.12
C ARG A 133 -12.05 3.96 -3.61
N LEU A 134 -11.66 5.07 -4.21
CA LEU A 134 -11.09 5.13 -5.55
C LEU A 134 -9.71 5.79 -5.43
N ASP A 135 -8.64 5.11 -5.80
CA ASP A 135 -7.27 5.61 -5.67
C ASP A 135 -6.53 5.51 -6.99
N TYR A 136 -5.71 6.51 -7.29
CA TYR A 136 -4.70 6.43 -8.34
C TYR A 136 -3.35 6.88 -7.77
N GLY A 137 -2.38 5.96 -7.76
CA GLY A 137 -1.02 6.22 -7.31
C GLY A 137 -0.06 6.22 -8.49
N VAL A 138 0.89 7.16 -8.49
CA VAL A 138 2.01 7.20 -9.44
C VAL A 138 3.30 6.80 -8.76
N ASN A 139 4.13 6.04 -9.46
CA ASN A 139 5.50 5.74 -9.06
C ASN A 139 6.39 6.92 -9.51
N PRO A 140 7.02 7.67 -8.59
CA PRO A 140 7.87 8.80 -8.94
C PRO A 140 9.22 8.39 -9.56
N ASP A 141 9.63 7.13 -9.39
CA ASP A 141 10.90 6.59 -9.90
C ASP A 141 10.71 5.14 -10.37
N PRO A 142 9.95 4.91 -11.46
CA PRO A 142 9.67 3.56 -11.95
C PRO A 142 10.90 2.93 -12.58
N HIS A 143 11.16 1.67 -12.25
CA HIS A 143 12.11 0.86 -13.00
C HIS A 143 11.59 0.54 -14.41
N SER A 144 12.48 0.08 -15.30
CA SER A 144 12.15 -0.17 -16.71
C SER A 144 11.05 -1.21 -16.94
N ASP A 145 10.84 -2.08 -15.97
CA ASP A 145 9.88 -3.18 -15.94
C ASP A 145 8.66 -2.89 -15.06
N GLU A 146 8.57 -1.69 -14.49
CA GLU A 146 7.47 -1.27 -13.62
C GLU A 146 6.51 -0.32 -14.35
N ASP A 147 5.22 -0.44 -14.02
CA ASP A 147 4.22 0.52 -14.47
C ASP A 147 4.44 1.89 -13.83
N PHE A 148 4.07 2.95 -14.56
CA PHE A 148 4.13 4.32 -14.04
C PHE A 148 3.16 4.58 -12.88
N GLY A 149 2.10 3.77 -12.75
CA GLY A 149 1.11 3.93 -11.70
C GLY A 149 -0.03 2.93 -11.81
N ALA A 150 -0.86 2.88 -10.78
CA ALA A 150 -1.94 1.91 -10.65
C ALA A 150 -3.24 2.56 -10.18
N PHE A 151 -4.35 1.97 -10.61
CA PHE A 151 -5.69 2.34 -10.19
C PHE A 151 -6.27 1.29 -9.25
N HIS A 152 -6.94 1.73 -8.19
CA HIS A 152 -7.55 0.86 -7.21
C HIS A 152 -8.98 1.25 -6.90
N PHE A 153 -9.81 0.21 -6.74
CA PHE A 153 -11.13 0.29 -6.15
C PHE A 153 -11.15 -0.63 -4.93
N SER A 154 -11.46 -0.09 -3.75
CA SER A 154 -11.54 -0.89 -2.53
C SER A 154 -12.70 -0.45 -1.64
N PHE A 155 -13.00 -1.30 -0.66
CA PHE A 155 -14.04 -1.07 0.35
C PHE A 155 -13.42 -1.22 1.74
N GLY A 156 -13.74 -0.29 2.65
CA GLY A 156 -13.19 -0.28 4.00
C GLY A 156 -12.20 0.87 4.23
N PHE A 157 -11.57 0.85 5.39
CA PHE A 157 -10.66 1.91 5.83
C PHE A 157 -9.29 1.80 5.16
N ALA A 158 -8.46 2.83 5.33
CA ALA A 158 -7.09 2.85 4.84
C ALA A 158 -6.18 1.99 5.73
N PHE A 159 -5.56 0.97 5.13
CA PHE A 159 -4.38 0.18 5.54
C PHE A 159 -4.24 -0.39 6.97
#